data_AF-A0A963F1Y4-F1
#
_entry.id   AF-A0A963F1Y4-F1
#
_cell.length_a   1.000
_cell.length_b   1.000
_cell.length_c   1.000
_cell.angle_alpha   90.00
_cell.angle_beta   90.00
_cell.angle_gamma   90.00
#
_symmetry.space_group_name_H-M   'P 1'
#
loop_
_entity.id
_entity.type
_entity.pdbx_description
1 polymer ?
#
loop_
_entity_poly.entity_id
_entity_poly.type
_entity_poly.pdbx_seq_one_letter_code
_entity_poly.pdbx_strand_id
1 'polypeptide(L)'
;QAPLKIVFSNHNNAITLRAFETSPGHHDLSALARHTFIRTLVSLANRDSQSDMLLAVQRSRDGNLPLAFTQNEFKESGSWYGYLAQHIDDQDFYVFKVLARFVQNPALHRILSDLDQLATQSTDLAEKLLKEAENLYIAGSLIDVTEQVRGWELQRLNLEADSPQFQPPQPENDEHLPAPEVWPVRYIEENRSENRFTGQMRLILQHREVRYGARSRDLSTRGLSAYSDDPDIPIAKGAKVLVSFPALKKNSGPIERLRSGFGEIPYEVVGITRGTPTLIRMKQSSDEQGTRLARILSGFIDQRRAKLPVELSHVYRSAASRLYSSHFIQSSGTIPFFVSRQKDGQKFGTKVGIVQSPSYLSQFFEVADEEHDFTVLMEALDLGSLITRAEQEGSAEASLFLYKTRIPGTQRFRIVALDPPKSRNRHLETSFVNSLGNPDFRYVKLVVARPQLPPKIELDQAVNRLQSAPKAKVEHLISEFTELAAVGDIVDVTGQYGALQPFRLLTK
;
A
#
# COMPACT_ATOMS: atom_id res chain seq x y z
N GLN A 1 17.66 -8.92 14.10
CA GLN A 1 16.18 -8.98 14.20
C GLN A 1 15.64 -7.86 13.34
N ALA A 2 15.02 -8.17 12.20
CA ALA A 2 14.44 -7.16 11.32
C ALA A 2 12.96 -6.97 11.71
N PRO A 3 12.54 -5.79 12.17
CA PRO A 3 11.12 -5.56 12.48
C PRO A 3 10.29 -5.70 11.19
N LEU A 4 9.00 -6.04 11.32
CA LEU A 4 8.05 -5.89 10.21
C LEU A 4 7.99 -4.39 9.90
N LYS A 5 8.66 -3.94 8.83
CA LYS A 5 8.92 -2.50 8.64
C LYS A 5 7.79 -1.75 7.97
N ILE A 6 6.99 -2.40 7.11
CA ILE A 6 6.18 -1.68 6.12
C ILE A 6 4.85 -2.36 5.88
N VAL A 7 3.76 -1.65 6.14
CA VAL A 7 2.46 -1.94 5.53
C VAL A 7 2.19 -0.91 4.44
N PHE A 8 1.99 -1.41 3.23
CA PHE A 8 1.58 -0.63 2.08
C PHE A 8 0.07 -0.42 2.09
N SER A 9 -0.36 0.82 1.95
CA SER A 9 -1.74 1.12 1.60
C SER A 9 -1.82 2.16 0.48
N ASN A 10 -2.85 1.99 -0.34
CA ASN A 10 -3.35 2.99 -1.26
C ASN A 10 -4.80 3.31 -0.86
N HIS A 11 -5.44 4.27 -1.52
CA HIS A 11 -6.82 4.63 -1.18
C HIS A 11 -7.83 3.49 -1.43
N ASN A 12 -7.53 2.54 -2.34
CA ASN A 12 -8.32 1.31 -2.50
C ASN A 12 -8.30 0.44 -1.24
N ASN A 13 -7.14 0.32 -0.58
CA ASN A 13 -6.95 -0.57 0.57
C ASN A 13 -7.04 0.18 1.91
N ALA A 14 -7.33 1.49 1.90
CA ALA A 14 -7.50 2.28 3.11
C ALA A 14 -8.69 1.79 3.95
N ILE A 15 -9.72 1.24 3.30
CA ILE A 15 -10.86 0.59 3.97
C ILE A 15 -10.37 -0.64 4.76
N THR A 16 -9.50 -1.44 4.15
CA THR A 16 -8.90 -2.63 4.76
C THR A 16 -8.08 -2.30 6.00
N LEU A 17 -7.40 -1.15 6.01
CA LEU A 17 -6.68 -0.67 7.19
C LEU A 17 -7.59 -0.26 8.36
N ARG A 18 -8.90 -0.09 8.15
CA ARG A 18 -9.85 0.19 9.24
C ARG A 18 -9.92 -0.93 10.26
N ALA A 19 -9.63 -2.16 9.85
CA ALA A 19 -9.48 -3.30 10.75
C ALA A 19 -8.47 -3.03 11.88
N PHE A 20 -7.47 -2.18 11.62
CA PHE A 20 -6.41 -1.82 12.54
C PHE A 20 -6.55 -0.40 13.10
N GLU A 21 -7.63 0.32 12.80
CA GLU A 21 -7.80 1.73 13.17
C GLU A 21 -8.24 1.89 14.64
N THR A 22 -7.38 2.48 15.48
CA THR A 22 -7.68 2.78 16.89
C THR A 22 -8.36 4.12 17.07
N SER A 23 -8.08 5.08 16.19
CA SER A 23 -8.80 6.36 16.07
C SER A 23 -8.69 6.87 14.63
N PRO A 24 -9.54 7.83 14.17
CA PRO A 24 -9.53 8.30 12.79
C PRO A 24 -8.13 8.64 12.27
N GLY A 25 -7.66 7.85 11.30
CA GLY A 25 -6.34 8.00 10.66
C GLY A 25 -5.13 7.51 11.47
N HIS A 26 -5.35 6.86 12.62
CA HIS A 26 -4.32 6.20 13.40
C HIS A 26 -4.56 4.69 13.40
N HIS A 27 -3.53 3.95 13.00
CA HIS A 27 -3.58 2.49 12.90
C HIS A 27 -2.61 1.88 13.90
N ASP A 28 -3.05 0.82 14.58
CA ASP A 28 -2.19 0.00 15.42
C ASP A 28 -1.96 -1.37 14.77
N LEU A 29 -0.71 -1.59 14.38
CA LEU A 29 -0.26 -2.82 13.71
C LEU A 29 0.60 -3.70 14.63
N SER A 30 0.61 -3.42 15.94
CA SER A 30 1.39 -4.20 16.93
C SER A 30 1.01 -5.68 16.95
N ALA A 31 -0.23 -6.00 16.61
CA ALA A 31 -0.70 -7.38 16.46
C ALA A 31 0.03 -8.15 15.35
N LEU A 32 0.58 -7.45 14.34
CA LEU A 32 1.41 -8.02 13.27
C LEU A 32 2.90 -8.08 13.65
N ALA A 33 3.31 -7.47 14.77
CA ALA A 33 4.69 -7.46 15.27
C ALA A 33 4.97 -8.54 16.34
N ARG A 34 4.06 -9.51 16.50
CA ARG A 34 4.24 -10.65 17.41
C ARG A 34 5.27 -11.64 16.87
N HIS A 35 6.13 -12.17 17.72
CA HIS A 35 7.17 -13.13 17.30
C HIS A 35 6.58 -14.37 16.63
N THR A 36 5.47 -14.88 17.17
CA THR A 36 4.66 -15.97 16.61
C THR A 36 4.18 -15.69 15.18
N PHE A 37 3.67 -14.48 14.93
CA PHE A 37 3.25 -14.06 13.59
C PHE A 37 4.44 -14.01 12.62
N ILE A 38 5.57 -13.41 13.02
CA ILE A 38 6.78 -13.34 12.17
C ILE A 38 7.32 -14.73 11.84
N ARG A 39 7.39 -15.66 12.81
CA ARG A 39 7.78 -17.06 12.54
C ARG A 39 6.85 -17.70 11.50
N THR A 40 5.56 -17.39 11.58
CA THR A 40 4.60 -17.88 10.59
C THR A 40 4.84 -17.27 9.21
N LEU A 41 5.11 -15.97 9.11
CA LEU A 41 5.51 -15.35 7.84
C LEU A 41 6.74 -16.00 7.23
N VAL A 42 7.76 -16.33 8.03
CA VAL A 42 8.97 -17.04 7.57
C VAL A 42 8.61 -18.44 7.05
N SER A 43 7.74 -19.16 7.77
CA SER A 43 7.26 -20.47 7.34
C SER A 43 6.49 -20.40 6.01
N LEU A 44 5.63 -19.39 5.84
CA LEU A 44 4.91 -19.14 4.59
C LEU A 44 5.87 -18.77 3.45
N ALA A 45 6.87 -17.92 3.72
CA ALA A 45 7.88 -17.52 2.74
C ALA A 45 8.72 -18.70 2.25
N ASN A 46 9.08 -19.64 3.14
CA ASN A 46 9.76 -20.88 2.79
C ASN A 46 8.96 -21.77 1.83
N ARG A 47 7.63 -21.63 1.82
CA ARG A 47 6.73 -22.38 0.95
C ARG A 47 6.39 -21.61 -0.33
N ASP A 48 6.99 -20.44 -0.54
CA ASP A 48 6.85 -19.62 -1.75
C ASP A 48 5.40 -19.35 -2.18
N SER A 49 4.53 -19.02 -1.22
CA SER A 49 3.07 -18.86 -1.43
C SER A 49 2.30 -20.11 -1.87
N GLN A 50 2.89 -21.32 -1.80
CA GLN A 50 2.16 -22.58 -1.99
C GLN A 50 1.23 -22.91 -0.81
N SER A 51 1.35 -22.19 0.30
CA SER A 51 0.42 -22.27 1.42
C SER A 51 -0.01 -20.88 1.85
N ASP A 52 -1.26 -20.78 2.27
CA ASP A 52 -1.84 -19.55 2.78
C ASP A 52 -2.12 -19.68 4.27
N MET A 53 -2.16 -18.53 4.93
CA MET A 53 -2.66 -18.41 6.30
C MET A 53 -3.82 -17.43 6.33
N LEU A 54 -4.81 -17.71 7.17
CA LEU A 54 -5.84 -16.73 7.51
C LEU A 54 -5.47 -16.00 8.81
N LEU A 55 -5.74 -14.70 8.82
CA LEU A 55 -5.61 -13.80 9.94
C LEU A 55 -6.97 -13.14 10.17
N ALA A 56 -7.62 -13.44 11.28
CA ALA A 56 -8.81 -12.76 11.73
C ALA A 56 -8.42 -11.53 12.54
N VAL A 57 -9.07 -10.40 12.29
CA VAL A 57 -8.84 -9.13 12.99
C VAL A 57 -10.18 -8.60 13.47
N GLN A 58 -10.28 -8.39 14.77
CA GLN A 58 -11.42 -7.75 15.40
C GLN A 58 -11.00 -6.36 15.88
N ARG A 59 -11.61 -5.33 15.30
CA ARG A 59 -11.38 -3.95 15.73
C ARG A 59 -12.01 -3.73 17.11
N SER A 60 -11.29 -3.04 17.99
CA SER A 60 -11.85 -2.66 19.29
C SER A 60 -12.79 -1.46 19.18
N ARG A 61 -13.92 -1.51 19.90
CA ARG A 61 -14.90 -0.42 19.97
C ARG A 61 -14.59 0.65 21.03
N ASP A 62 -13.69 0.35 21.97
CA ASP A 62 -13.46 1.18 23.17
C ASP A 62 -12.07 1.83 23.21
N GLY A 63 -11.43 2.00 22.05
CA GLY A 63 -10.06 2.54 21.96
C GLY A 63 -8.97 1.57 22.43
N ASN A 64 -9.32 0.31 22.71
CA ASN A 64 -8.32 -0.74 22.96
C ASN A 64 -7.64 -1.17 21.65
N LEU A 65 -6.58 -1.95 21.79
CA LEU A 65 -5.83 -2.48 20.65
C LEU A 65 -6.69 -3.45 19.81
N PRO A 66 -6.56 -3.45 18.47
CA PRO A 66 -7.15 -4.48 17.63
C PRO A 66 -6.66 -5.87 18.06
N LEU A 67 -7.58 -6.83 18.12
CA LEU A 67 -7.23 -8.23 18.38
C LEU A 67 -7.01 -8.93 17.04
N ALA A 68 -5.89 -9.63 16.89
CA ALA A 68 -5.60 -10.36 15.66
C ALA A 68 -5.13 -11.79 15.95
N PHE A 69 -5.77 -12.77 15.33
CA PHE A 69 -5.49 -14.19 15.53
C PHE A 69 -5.26 -14.87 14.19
N THR A 70 -4.24 -15.72 14.13
CA THR A 70 -3.98 -16.61 13.00
C THR A 70 -4.61 -17.97 13.26
N GLN A 71 -4.95 -18.67 12.18
CA GLN A 71 -5.49 -20.04 12.28
C GLN A 71 -4.59 -20.99 13.10
N ASN A 72 -3.27 -20.78 13.08
CA ASN A 72 -2.29 -21.65 13.75
C ASN A 72 -2.21 -21.42 15.26
N GLU A 73 -2.81 -20.34 15.78
CA GLU A 73 -2.86 -20.06 17.22
C GLU A 73 -3.97 -20.85 17.92
N PHE A 74 -4.87 -21.48 17.16
CA PHE A 74 -5.89 -22.38 17.67
C PHE A 74 -5.34 -23.80 17.70
N LYS A 75 -5.44 -24.47 18.85
CA LYS A 75 -4.96 -25.85 19.04
C LYS A 75 -5.70 -26.84 18.15
N GLU A 76 -6.99 -26.62 17.98
CA GLU A 76 -7.87 -27.45 17.18
C GLU A 76 -8.43 -26.63 16.01
N SER A 77 -8.42 -27.22 14.83
CA SER A 77 -8.97 -26.58 13.63
C SER A 77 -10.44 -26.22 13.79
N GLY A 78 -11.21 -27.03 14.53
CA GLY A 78 -12.61 -26.75 14.85
C GLY A 78 -12.78 -25.42 15.60
N SER A 79 -11.93 -25.14 16.58
CA SER A 79 -12.00 -23.89 17.36
C SER A 79 -11.80 -22.64 16.50
N TRP A 80 -10.93 -22.69 15.49
CA TRP A 80 -10.75 -21.61 14.53
C TRP A 80 -12.04 -21.34 13.73
N TYR A 81 -12.66 -22.39 13.18
CA TYR A 81 -13.91 -22.22 12.44
C TYR A 81 -15.08 -21.79 13.31
N GLY A 82 -15.14 -22.27 14.56
CA GLY A 82 -16.10 -21.80 15.56
C GLY A 82 -15.95 -20.30 15.84
N TYR A 83 -14.71 -19.84 16.03
CA TYR A 83 -14.41 -18.41 16.19
C TYR A 83 -14.83 -17.58 14.97
N LEU A 84 -14.51 -18.04 13.76
CA LEU A 84 -14.98 -17.38 12.54
C LEU A 84 -16.51 -17.33 12.47
N ALA A 85 -17.20 -18.45 12.71
CA ALA A 85 -18.65 -18.55 12.65
C ALA A 85 -19.35 -17.58 13.62
N GLN A 86 -18.74 -17.37 14.79
CA GLN A 86 -19.26 -16.48 15.82
C GLN A 86 -19.14 -14.99 15.46
N HIS A 87 -18.10 -14.60 14.70
CA HIS A 87 -17.74 -13.19 14.51
C HIS A 87 -17.82 -12.69 13.06
N ILE A 88 -17.99 -13.55 12.06
CA ILE A 88 -17.93 -13.14 10.63
C ILE A 88 -19.00 -12.12 10.21
N ASP A 89 -20.09 -12.02 10.97
CA ASP A 89 -21.18 -11.08 10.76
C ASP A 89 -21.03 -9.79 11.61
N ASP A 90 -20.02 -9.71 12.48
CA ASP A 90 -19.70 -8.48 13.21
C ASP A 90 -19.16 -7.42 12.24
N GLN A 91 -19.69 -6.19 12.32
CA GLN A 91 -19.27 -5.08 11.43
C GLN A 91 -17.79 -4.70 11.54
N ASP A 92 -17.15 -5.05 12.64
CA ASP A 92 -15.78 -4.70 12.99
C ASP A 92 -14.82 -5.89 12.88
N PHE A 93 -15.25 -6.97 12.21
CA PHE A 93 -14.49 -8.19 12.03
C PHE A 93 -14.07 -8.37 10.58
N TYR A 94 -12.79 -8.68 10.41
CA TYR A 94 -12.15 -8.83 9.11
C TYR A 94 -11.37 -10.14 9.08
N VAL A 95 -11.31 -10.78 7.92
CA VAL A 95 -10.46 -11.94 7.69
C VAL A 95 -9.53 -11.66 6.51
N PHE A 96 -8.23 -11.76 6.75
CA PHE A 96 -7.20 -11.58 5.76
C PHE A 96 -6.55 -12.91 5.38
N LYS A 97 -6.38 -13.12 4.08
CA LYS A 97 -5.40 -14.06 3.55
C LYS A 97 -4.02 -13.40 3.62
N VAL A 98 -3.09 -14.08 4.28
CA VAL A 98 -1.69 -13.65 4.42
C VAL A 98 -0.84 -14.41 3.43
N LEU A 99 -0.24 -13.66 2.49
CA LEU A 99 0.77 -14.16 1.57
C LEU A 99 2.13 -13.62 1.98
N ALA A 100 3.16 -14.45 1.95
CA ALA A 100 4.53 -14.06 2.26
C ALA A 100 5.51 -14.82 1.37
N ARG A 101 6.58 -14.14 0.94
CA ARG A 101 7.66 -14.67 0.10
C ARG A 101 8.99 -14.06 0.54
N PHE A 102 10.07 -14.76 0.24
CA PHE A 102 11.39 -14.15 0.38
C PHE A 102 11.54 -12.99 -0.59
N VAL A 103 12.14 -11.92 -0.10
CA VAL A 103 12.37 -10.72 -0.89
C VAL A 103 13.30 -11.06 -2.05
N GLN A 104 12.83 -10.77 -3.26
CA GLN A 104 13.60 -10.80 -4.48
C GLN A 104 14.18 -9.42 -4.74
N ASN A 105 15.43 -9.37 -5.16
CA ASN A 105 16.09 -8.13 -5.51
C ASN A 105 15.63 -7.68 -6.91
N PRO A 106 15.10 -6.46 -7.07
CA PRO A 106 14.88 -5.91 -8.39
C PRO A 106 16.22 -5.69 -9.10
N ALA A 107 16.19 -5.60 -10.43
CA ALA A 107 17.40 -5.36 -11.20
C ALA A 107 18.15 -4.09 -10.74
N LEU A 108 19.48 -4.16 -10.72
CA LEU A 108 20.34 -3.08 -10.20
C LEU A 108 20.03 -1.70 -10.80
N HIS A 109 19.81 -1.63 -12.12
CA HIS A 109 19.48 -0.37 -12.80
C HIS A 109 18.19 0.28 -12.27
N ARG A 110 17.22 -0.52 -11.83
CA ARG A 110 15.97 -0.04 -11.24
C ARG A 110 16.21 0.51 -9.83
N ILE A 111 17.01 -0.17 -9.02
CA ILE A 111 17.42 0.31 -7.69
C ILE A 111 18.14 1.66 -7.81
N LEU A 112 19.12 1.75 -8.71
CA LEU A 112 19.87 2.98 -8.95
C LEU A 112 18.95 4.10 -9.44
N SER A 113 18.03 3.81 -10.36
CA SER A 113 17.04 4.79 -10.82
C SER A 113 16.09 5.25 -9.71
N ASP A 114 15.71 4.38 -8.77
CA ASP A 114 14.83 4.73 -7.66
C ASP A 114 15.54 5.66 -6.64
N LEU A 115 16.86 5.52 -6.50
CA LEU A 115 17.72 6.25 -5.57
C LEU A 115 18.42 7.50 -6.16
N ASP A 116 18.53 7.62 -7.49
CA ASP A 116 19.35 8.61 -8.20
C ASP A 116 19.23 10.04 -7.65
N GLN A 117 17.99 10.51 -7.49
CA GLN A 117 17.71 11.84 -6.97
C GLN A 117 18.13 12.02 -5.51
N LEU A 118 17.93 11.00 -4.67
CA LEU A 118 18.35 11.04 -3.27
C LEU A 118 19.88 11.02 -3.19
N ALA A 119 20.54 10.17 -3.98
CA ALA A 119 22.00 10.07 -4.03
C ALA A 119 22.66 11.38 -4.49
N THR A 120 22.03 12.10 -5.43
CA THR A 120 22.49 13.43 -5.86
C THR A 120 22.43 14.48 -4.73
N GLN A 121 21.51 14.34 -3.78
CA GLN A 121 21.32 15.29 -2.68
C GLN A 121 22.00 14.86 -1.37
N SER A 122 22.12 13.56 -1.12
CA SER A 122 22.75 12.96 0.05
C SER A 122 23.09 11.49 -0.19
N THR A 123 24.38 11.20 -0.41
CA THR A 123 24.90 9.82 -0.50
C THR A 123 24.65 9.02 0.77
N ASP A 124 24.86 9.61 1.95
CA ASP A 124 24.68 8.92 3.24
C ASP A 124 23.24 8.39 3.42
N LEU A 125 22.24 9.19 3.05
CA LEU A 125 20.83 8.78 3.11
C LEU A 125 20.50 7.71 2.07
N ALA A 126 21.09 7.80 0.87
CA ALA A 126 20.92 6.79 -0.16
C ALA A 126 21.54 5.45 0.26
N GLU A 127 22.76 5.46 0.82
CA GLU A 127 23.43 4.28 1.37
C GLU A 127 22.65 3.67 2.54
N LYS A 128 22.14 4.51 3.45
CA LYS A 128 21.29 4.06 4.55
C LYS A 128 20.05 3.35 4.01
N LEU A 129 19.35 3.94 3.04
CA LEU A 129 18.14 3.37 2.46
C LEU A 129 18.44 2.08 1.68
N LEU A 130 19.57 2.03 0.96
CA LEU A 130 20.01 0.82 0.28
C LEU A 130 20.27 -0.31 1.28
N LYS A 131 21.00 -0.03 2.37
CA LYS A 131 21.21 -0.99 3.45
C LYS A 131 19.89 -1.40 4.12
N GLU A 132 18.94 -0.49 4.29
CA GLU A 132 17.60 -0.83 4.78
C GLU A 132 16.87 -1.80 3.86
N ALA A 133 16.98 -1.62 2.54
CA ALA A 133 16.38 -2.47 1.53
C ALA A 133 17.07 -3.84 1.42
N GLU A 134 18.40 -3.91 1.51
CA GLU A 134 19.16 -5.16 1.57
C GLU A 134 18.80 -6.02 2.79
N ASN A 135 18.35 -5.38 3.88
CA ASN A 135 17.90 -6.06 5.09
C ASN A 135 16.43 -6.49 5.03
N LEU A 136 15.72 -6.26 3.92
CA LEU A 136 14.37 -6.79 3.73
C LEU A 136 14.46 -8.30 3.50
N TYR A 137 13.76 -9.05 4.32
CA TYR A 137 13.81 -10.51 4.29
C TYR A 137 12.55 -11.13 3.68
N ILE A 138 11.38 -10.61 4.06
CA ILE A 138 10.08 -11.11 3.61
C ILE A 138 9.25 -9.94 3.07
N ALA A 139 8.59 -10.17 1.95
CA ALA A 139 7.56 -9.29 1.39
C ALA A 139 6.28 -10.10 1.21
N GLY A 140 5.13 -9.45 1.35
CA GLY A 140 3.85 -10.14 1.38
C GLY A 140 2.65 -9.21 1.28
N SER A 141 1.48 -9.82 1.16
CA SER A 141 0.20 -9.13 0.99
C SER A 141 -0.80 -9.63 2.02
N LEU A 142 -1.59 -8.70 2.56
CA LEU A 142 -2.84 -9.00 3.27
C LEU A 142 -3.99 -8.76 2.30
N ILE A 143 -4.70 -9.82 1.96
CA ILE A 143 -5.82 -9.78 1.03
C ILE A 143 -7.10 -9.96 1.85
N ASP A 144 -8.01 -8.99 1.81
CA ASP A 144 -9.31 -9.12 2.46
C ASP A 144 -10.12 -10.25 1.80
N VAL A 145 -10.46 -11.26 2.60
CA VAL A 145 -11.25 -12.42 2.20
C VAL A 145 -12.50 -12.56 3.08
N THR A 146 -12.91 -11.50 3.78
CA THR A 146 -14.02 -11.52 4.74
C THR A 146 -15.32 -12.01 4.10
N GLU A 147 -15.73 -11.44 2.96
CA GLU A 147 -16.93 -11.87 2.24
C GLU A 147 -16.85 -13.33 1.76
N GLN A 148 -15.65 -13.78 1.39
CA GLN A 148 -15.42 -15.15 0.93
C GLN A 148 -15.63 -16.12 2.08
N VAL A 149 -15.09 -15.79 3.25
CA VAL A 149 -15.24 -16.56 4.49
C VAL A 149 -16.69 -16.53 4.98
N ARG A 150 -17.41 -15.41 4.81
CA ARG A 150 -18.85 -15.33 5.10
C ARG A 150 -19.67 -16.28 4.22
N GLY A 151 -19.26 -16.46 2.97
CA GLY A 151 -19.86 -17.44 2.05
C GLY A 151 -19.54 -18.89 2.39
N TRP A 152 -18.65 -19.16 3.35
CA TRP A 152 -18.42 -20.52 3.82
C TRP A 152 -19.63 -20.98 4.63
N GLU A 153 -20.03 -22.25 4.48
CA GLU A 153 -21.12 -22.84 5.26
C GLU A 153 -20.65 -23.12 6.70
N LEU A 154 -20.10 -22.12 7.39
CA LEU A 154 -19.52 -22.22 8.74
C LEU A 154 -20.53 -22.76 9.75
N GLN A 155 -21.81 -22.41 9.59
CA GLN A 155 -22.91 -22.93 10.43
C GLN A 155 -23.12 -24.45 10.29
N ARG A 156 -22.78 -25.04 9.13
CA ARG A 156 -22.84 -26.51 8.96
C ARG A 156 -21.67 -27.23 9.61
N LEU A 157 -20.62 -26.50 9.98
CA LEU A 157 -19.52 -27.02 10.79
C LEU A 157 -19.90 -27.12 12.27
N ASN A 158 -21.18 -26.86 12.62
CA ASN A 158 -21.82 -26.98 13.93
C ASN A 158 -21.04 -27.89 14.89
N LEU A 159 -20.09 -27.27 15.59
CA LEU A 159 -19.60 -27.75 16.86
C LEU A 159 -20.82 -27.65 17.78
N GLU A 160 -21.20 -28.76 18.40
CA GLU A 160 -22.44 -28.95 19.16
C GLU A 160 -22.87 -27.67 19.87
N ALA A 161 -24.15 -27.28 19.80
CA ALA A 161 -24.67 -26.01 20.30
C ALA A 161 -24.41 -25.75 21.82
N ASP A 162 -23.98 -26.78 22.54
CA ASP A 162 -23.54 -26.73 23.94
C ASP A 162 -22.02 -26.59 24.12
N SER A 163 -21.28 -26.38 23.03
CA SER A 163 -19.83 -26.14 23.08
C SER A 163 -19.58 -24.84 23.86
N PRO A 164 -18.70 -24.86 24.88
CA PRO A 164 -18.39 -23.67 25.66
C PRO A 164 -17.96 -22.54 24.72
N GLN A 165 -18.41 -21.31 25.01
CA GLN A 165 -18.01 -20.10 24.27
C GLN A 165 -16.52 -20.18 23.94
N PHE A 166 -16.18 -20.21 22.65
CA PHE A 166 -14.81 -20.33 22.21
C PHE A 166 -14.05 -19.09 22.67
N GLN A 167 -13.24 -19.25 23.71
CA GLN A 167 -12.36 -18.18 24.14
C GLN A 167 -11.18 -18.15 23.18
N PRO A 168 -10.92 -17.01 22.51
CA PRO A 168 -9.71 -16.89 21.72
C PRO A 168 -8.49 -17.19 22.60
N PRO A 169 -7.41 -17.75 22.04
CA PRO A 169 -6.19 -17.93 22.80
C PRO A 169 -5.82 -16.61 23.45
N GLN A 170 -5.60 -16.63 24.77
CA GLN A 170 -5.08 -15.47 25.47
C GLN A 170 -3.77 -15.09 24.76
N PRO A 171 -3.58 -13.81 24.38
CA PRO A 171 -2.31 -13.40 23.82
C PRO A 171 -1.24 -13.78 24.85
N GLU A 172 -0.34 -14.69 24.48
CA GLU A 172 0.81 -14.99 25.32
C GLU A 172 1.55 -13.67 25.56
N ASN A 173 2.27 -13.55 26.68
CA ASN A 173 3.19 -12.43 26.93
C ASN A 173 4.39 -12.53 25.96
N ASP A 174 4.09 -12.50 24.67
CA ASP A 174 5.03 -12.48 23.57
C ASP A 174 5.73 -11.12 23.64
N GLU A 175 7.05 -11.14 23.65
CA GLU A 175 7.84 -9.91 23.60
C GLU A 175 7.50 -9.20 22.26
N HIS A 176 6.78 -8.09 22.32
CA HIS A 176 6.37 -7.40 21.10
C HIS A 176 7.58 -6.75 20.43
N LEU A 177 7.77 -7.05 19.14
CA LEU A 177 8.69 -6.28 18.33
C LEU A 177 8.14 -4.84 18.17
N PRO A 178 9.00 -3.86 17.81
CA PRO A 178 8.55 -2.51 17.49
C PRO A 178 7.39 -2.55 16.47
N ALA A 179 6.38 -1.73 16.71
CA ALA A 179 5.22 -1.65 15.83
C ALA A 179 5.65 -1.31 14.39
N PRO A 180 5.02 -1.91 13.36
CA PRO A 180 5.33 -1.63 11.97
C PRO A 180 5.07 -0.17 11.60
N GLU A 181 5.94 0.40 10.77
CA GLU A 181 5.67 1.69 10.16
C GLU A 181 4.74 1.55 8.96
N VAL A 182 3.82 2.49 8.79
CA VAL A 182 2.95 2.56 7.61
C VAL A 182 3.58 3.47 6.58
N TRP A 183 3.83 2.94 5.38
CA TRP A 183 4.40 3.69 4.27
C TRP A 183 3.44 3.73 3.08
N PRO A 184 3.16 4.90 2.50
CA PRO A 184 2.29 4.99 1.35
C PRO A 184 2.94 4.38 0.10
N VAL A 185 2.15 3.64 -0.69
CA VAL A 185 2.57 3.20 -2.03
C VAL A 185 2.67 4.42 -2.94
N ARG A 186 3.85 4.63 -3.53
CA ARG A 186 4.20 5.81 -4.36
C ARG A 186 3.89 7.13 -3.67
N TYR A 187 4.73 7.48 -2.70
CA TYR A 187 4.74 8.83 -2.13
C TYR A 187 4.97 9.87 -3.24
N ILE A 188 3.94 10.67 -3.52
CA ILE A 188 4.04 11.82 -4.42
C ILE A 188 5.16 12.68 -3.90
N GLU A 189 6.21 12.80 -4.70
CA GLU A 189 7.20 13.80 -4.43
C GLU A 189 6.49 15.15 -4.49
N GLU A 190 6.42 15.85 -3.35
CA GLU A 190 5.90 17.21 -3.34
C GLU A 190 6.72 17.98 -4.39
N ASN A 191 6.11 18.31 -5.53
CA ASN A 191 6.73 19.13 -6.58
C ASN A 191 6.96 20.53 -6.00
N ARG A 192 7.99 20.64 -5.19
CA ARG A 192 8.46 21.88 -4.61
C ARG A 192 9.29 22.55 -5.68
N SER A 193 8.92 23.76 -6.04
CA SER A 193 9.72 24.61 -6.92
C SER A 193 11.01 25.10 -6.25
N GLU A 194 11.16 24.86 -4.94
CA GLU A 194 12.22 25.42 -4.10
C GLU A 194 12.68 24.42 -3.04
N ASN A 195 13.98 24.39 -2.78
CA ASN A 195 14.53 23.65 -1.65
C ASN A 195 14.04 24.23 -0.33
N ARG A 196 13.77 23.35 0.64
CA ARG A 196 13.48 23.74 2.02
C ARG A 196 14.68 23.45 2.90
N PHE A 197 14.91 24.32 3.86
CA PHE A 197 16.00 24.19 4.82
C PHE A 197 15.41 23.99 6.20
N THR A 198 15.92 22.98 6.90
CA THR A 198 15.55 22.73 8.30
C THR A 198 16.27 23.72 9.20
N GLY A 199 15.56 24.18 10.23
CA GLY A 199 16.11 25.12 11.19
C GLY A 199 15.04 25.55 12.18
N GLN A 200 15.37 25.45 13.47
CA GLN A 200 14.49 25.92 14.53
C GLN A 200 14.76 27.40 14.81
N MET A 201 13.79 28.24 14.46
CA MET A 201 13.78 29.66 14.79
C MET A 201 12.47 29.99 15.48
N ARG A 202 12.54 30.88 16.48
CA ARG A 202 11.34 31.40 17.14
C ARG A 202 10.54 32.26 16.16
N LEU A 203 9.24 32.02 16.12
CA LEU A 203 8.27 32.74 15.30
C LEU A 203 7.17 33.32 16.18
N ILE A 204 6.53 34.38 15.69
CA ILE A 204 5.25 34.86 16.21
C ILE A 204 4.25 34.82 15.06
N LEU A 205 3.18 34.04 15.24
CA LEU A 205 2.06 33.97 14.32
C LEU A 205 0.97 34.89 14.84
N GLN A 206 0.56 35.88 14.05
CA GLN A 206 -0.56 36.75 14.38
C GLN A 206 -1.74 36.39 13.49
N HIS A 207 -2.84 35.99 14.11
CA HIS A 207 -4.11 35.70 13.45
C HIS A 207 -5.19 36.52 14.13
N ARG A 208 -5.83 37.41 13.36
CA ARG A 208 -6.68 38.49 13.91
C ARG A 208 -5.83 39.36 14.86
N GLU A 209 -6.31 39.62 16.07
CA GLU A 209 -5.62 40.44 17.08
C GLU A 209 -4.80 39.62 18.08
N VAL A 210 -4.76 38.29 17.93
CA VAL A 210 -4.07 37.38 18.86
C VAL A 210 -2.73 36.94 18.28
N ARG A 211 -1.70 36.93 19.14
CA ARG A 211 -0.33 36.49 18.82
C ARG A 211 -0.02 35.16 19.48
N TYR A 212 0.45 34.22 18.69
CA TYR A 212 0.80 32.87 19.10
C TYR A 212 2.29 32.63 18.94
N GLY A 213 2.90 31.99 19.93
CA GLY A 213 4.27 31.52 19.84
C GLY A 213 4.37 30.29 18.94
N ALA A 214 5.41 30.25 18.11
CA ALA A 214 5.69 29.09 17.28
C ALA A 214 7.19 28.90 17.07
N ARG A 215 7.57 27.75 16.51
CA ARG A 215 8.95 27.43 16.10
C ARG A 215 8.95 26.94 14.66
N SER A 216 9.83 27.46 13.82
CA SER A 216 9.97 26.95 12.45
C SER A 216 10.45 25.50 12.48
N ARG A 217 9.90 24.69 11.58
CA ARG A 217 10.39 23.35 11.24
C ARG A 217 11.29 23.43 10.02
N ASP A 218 10.78 24.08 8.97
CA ASP A 218 11.46 24.28 7.70
C ASP A 218 11.07 25.62 7.06
N LEU A 219 11.96 26.17 6.23
CA LEU A 219 11.79 27.43 5.52
C LEU A 219 12.27 27.28 4.06
N SER A 220 11.54 27.85 3.10
CA SER A 220 12.00 28.12 1.73
C SER A 220 11.93 29.62 1.43
N THR A 221 12.22 30.02 0.19
CA THR A 221 12.07 31.43 -0.21
C THR A 221 10.63 31.93 -0.14
N ARG A 222 9.63 31.06 -0.36
CA ARG A 222 8.20 31.42 -0.33
C ARG A 222 7.34 30.60 0.63
N GLY A 223 7.89 29.59 1.28
CA GLY A 223 7.17 28.65 2.13
C GLY A 223 7.72 28.58 3.54
N LEU A 224 6.84 28.29 4.52
CA LEU A 224 7.20 28.12 5.92
C LEU A 224 6.36 27.03 6.56
N SER A 225 6.98 26.15 7.33
CA SER A 225 6.26 25.25 8.23
C SER A 225 6.67 25.54 9.68
N ALA A 226 5.70 25.56 10.59
CA ALA A 226 5.93 25.90 11.99
C ALA A 226 5.13 25.00 12.93
N TYR A 227 5.75 24.61 14.04
CA TYR A 227 5.05 24.02 15.18
C TYR A 227 4.53 25.15 16.07
N SER A 228 3.22 25.15 16.31
CA SER A 228 2.60 26.05 17.29
C SER A 228 2.95 25.57 18.69
N ASP A 229 3.22 26.50 19.62
CA ASP A 229 3.33 26.15 21.04
C ASP A 229 1.95 25.83 21.64
N ASP A 230 0.89 26.36 21.01
CA ASP A 230 -0.50 26.10 21.35
C ASP A 230 -1.07 25.03 20.39
N PRO A 231 -1.38 23.80 20.87
CA PRO A 231 -1.93 22.74 20.03
C PRO A 231 -3.34 23.08 19.49
N ASP A 232 -4.11 23.90 20.22
CA ASP A 232 -5.51 24.20 19.93
C ASP A 232 -5.72 25.54 19.22
N ILE A 233 -4.62 26.14 18.74
CA ILE A 233 -4.61 27.41 18.02
C ILE A 233 -5.76 27.54 17.00
N PRO A 234 -6.63 28.58 17.06
CA PRO A 234 -7.84 28.69 16.24
C PRO A 234 -7.55 29.21 14.82
N ILE A 235 -6.64 28.55 14.11
CA ILE A 235 -6.26 28.82 12.72
C ILE A 235 -6.76 27.66 11.84
N ALA A 236 -7.25 27.97 10.65
CA ALA A 236 -7.74 26.99 9.67
C ALA A 236 -7.01 27.13 8.33
N LYS A 237 -7.12 26.11 7.46
CA LYS A 237 -6.66 26.20 6.08
C LYS A 237 -7.37 27.37 5.37
N GLY A 238 -6.62 28.16 4.60
CA GLY A 238 -7.08 29.38 3.93
C GLY A 238 -6.97 30.64 4.79
N ALA A 239 -6.68 30.54 6.10
CA ALA A 239 -6.53 31.70 6.96
C ALA A 239 -5.32 32.55 6.56
N LYS A 240 -5.47 33.87 6.63
CA LYS A 240 -4.37 34.83 6.47
C LYS A 240 -3.76 35.10 7.84
N VAL A 241 -2.44 34.96 7.93
CA VAL A 241 -1.68 35.13 9.17
C VAL A 241 -0.48 36.02 8.90
N LEU A 242 -0.10 36.82 9.89
CA LEU A 242 1.10 37.65 9.83
C LEU A 242 2.21 36.94 10.62
N VAL A 243 3.35 36.68 9.97
CA VAL A 243 4.48 35.97 10.57
C VAL A 243 5.59 36.96 10.87
N SER A 244 6.07 36.95 12.11
CA SER A 244 7.26 37.71 12.51
C SER A 244 8.43 36.79 12.86
N PHE A 245 9.64 37.25 12.55
CA PHE A 245 10.91 36.55 12.84
C PHE A 245 11.77 37.36 13.84
N PRO A 246 11.52 37.26 15.16
CA PRO A 246 12.19 38.10 16.16
C PRO A 246 13.72 37.96 16.17
N ALA A 247 14.25 36.77 15.93
CA ALA A 247 15.69 36.51 15.95
C ALA A 247 16.45 37.19 14.79
N LEU A 248 15.83 37.29 13.61
CA LEU A 248 16.43 37.96 12.45
C LEU A 248 16.44 39.49 12.60
N LYS A 249 15.55 40.05 13.43
CA LYS A 249 15.55 41.48 13.76
C LYS A 249 16.77 41.88 14.61
N LYS A 250 17.25 41.00 15.48
CA LYS A 250 18.36 41.30 16.43
C LYS A 250 19.76 41.17 15.81
N ASN A 251 19.95 40.19 14.91
CA ASN A 251 21.27 39.83 14.38
C ASN A 251 21.54 40.34 12.95
N SER A 252 20.66 41.18 12.40
CA SER A 252 20.94 41.89 11.15
C SER A 252 21.89 43.06 11.46
N GLY A 253 23.12 42.98 10.95
CA GLY A 253 24.07 44.09 10.84
C GLY A 253 23.53 45.21 9.91
N PRO A 254 24.36 45.90 9.11
CA PRO A 254 24.07 47.21 8.48
C PRO A 254 23.00 47.21 7.36
N ILE A 255 22.00 46.35 7.45
CA ILE A 255 20.81 46.38 6.63
C ILE A 255 19.63 46.81 7.51
N GLU A 256 19.63 48.08 7.94
CA GLU A 256 18.47 48.72 8.58
C GLU A 256 17.18 48.56 7.77
N ARG A 257 17.29 48.43 6.44
CA ARG A 257 16.18 48.17 5.51
C ARG A 257 15.50 46.80 5.69
N LEU A 258 16.08 45.90 6.49
CA LEU A 258 15.53 44.55 6.76
C LEU A 258 14.77 44.46 8.09
N ARG A 259 15.05 45.33 9.07
CA ARG A 259 14.38 45.28 10.38
C ARG A 259 12.88 45.51 10.30
N SER A 260 12.44 46.34 9.35
CA SER A 260 11.03 46.58 9.02
C SER A 260 10.38 45.49 8.15
N GLY A 261 11.17 44.69 7.42
CA GLY A 261 10.67 43.67 6.49
C GLY A 261 10.43 42.27 7.10
N PHE A 262 10.93 42.01 8.32
CA PHE A 262 10.79 40.72 9.02
C PHE A 262 9.72 40.71 10.12
N GLY A 263 8.92 41.78 10.20
CA GLY A 263 7.75 41.86 11.08
C GLY A 263 6.48 41.73 10.25
N GLU A 264 5.53 40.95 10.76
CA GLU A 264 4.15 40.90 10.27
C GLU A 264 4.02 40.58 8.76
N ILE A 265 4.78 39.58 8.30
CA ILE A 265 4.78 39.18 6.89
C ILE A 265 3.50 38.40 6.57
N PRO A 266 2.74 38.74 5.52
CA PRO A 266 1.53 38.04 5.17
C PRO A 266 1.79 36.64 4.60
N TYR A 267 1.22 35.64 5.25
CA TYR A 267 1.17 34.26 4.82
C TYR A 267 -0.29 33.78 4.74
N GLU A 268 -0.54 32.83 3.86
CA GLU A 268 -1.77 32.05 3.78
C GLU A 268 -1.48 30.63 4.28
N VAL A 269 -2.34 30.13 5.17
CA VAL A 269 -2.24 28.78 5.71
C VAL A 269 -2.73 27.78 4.67
N VAL A 270 -1.84 26.94 4.17
CA VAL A 270 -2.18 25.96 3.11
C VAL A 270 -2.53 24.59 3.67
N GLY A 271 -2.16 24.30 4.92
CA GLY A 271 -2.50 23.05 5.59
C GLY A 271 -2.18 23.09 7.07
N ILE A 272 -2.93 22.31 7.85
CA ILE A 272 -2.75 22.15 9.29
C ILE A 272 -2.82 20.67 9.61
N THR A 273 -1.88 20.19 10.41
CA THR A 273 -1.93 18.87 11.02
C THR A 273 -2.05 19.09 12.52
N ARG A 274 -3.24 18.79 13.07
CA ARG A 274 -3.56 18.95 14.49
C ARG A 274 -2.91 17.83 15.29
N GLY A 275 -2.46 18.15 16.49
CA GLY A 275 -1.85 17.21 17.42
C GLY A 275 -0.95 17.92 18.43
N THR A 276 -0.14 17.16 19.14
CA THR A 276 0.83 17.67 20.10
C THR A 276 2.25 17.35 19.61
N PRO A 277 2.92 18.26 18.86
CA PRO A 277 2.54 19.65 18.54
C PRO A 277 1.72 19.82 17.24
N THR A 278 0.93 20.89 17.17
CA THR A 278 0.19 21.27 15.95
C THR A 278 1.13 21.87 14.91
N LEU A 279 1.16 21.29 13.72
CA LEU A 279 1.97 21.72 12.59
C LEU A 279 1.15 22.58 11.62
N ILE A 280 1.63 23.79 11.35
CA ILE A 280 1.01 24.75 10.43
C ILE A 280 1.92 24.92 9.21
N ARG A 281 1.38 24.68 8.01
CA ARG A 281 2.06 24.87 6.73
C ARG A 281 1.52 26.14 6.06
N MET A 282 2.41 27.02 5.64
CA MET A 282 2.08 28.35 5.14
C MET A 282 2.83 28.66 3.84
N LYS A 283 2.17 29.39 2.94
CA LYS A 283 2.80 30.00 1.76
C LYS A 283 2.73 31.51 1.89
N GLN A 284 3.75 32.20 1.42
CA GLN A 284 3.77 33.65 1.43
C GLN A 284 2.73 34.21 0.46
N SER A 285 2.15 35.38 0.79
CA SER A 285 1.31 36.13 -0.15
C SER A 285 2.10 36.53 -1.39
N SER A 286 1.45 36.56 -2.56
CA SER A 286 2.06 36.93 -3.85
C SER A 286 2.16 38.45 -4.05
N ASP A 287 1.94 39.25 -3.01
CA ASP A 287 2.03 40.71 -3.08
C ASP A 287 3.49 41.21 -3.17
N GLU A 288 3.63 42.53 -3.36
CA GLU A 288 4.93 43.17 -3.52
C GLU A 288 5.83 42.99 -2.29
N GLN A 289 5.25 43.05 -1.08
CA GLN A 289 5.95 42.77 0.17
C GLN A 289 6.45 41.32 0.23
N GLY A 290 5.59 40.40 -0.21
CA GLY A 290 5.87 38.98 -0.38
C GLY A 290 7.11 38.75 -1.24
N THR A 291 7.07 39.30 -2.45
CA THR A 291 8.14 39.17 -3.45
C THR A 291 9.46 39.78 -2.97
N ARG A 292 9.42 40.93 -2.30
CA ARG A 292 10.62 41.58 -1.75
C ARG A 292 11.29 40.71 -0.69
N LEU A 293 10.52 40.14 0.24
CA LEU A 293 11.06 39.25 1.26
C LEU A 293 11.58 37.95 0.65
N ALA A 294 10.89 37.35 -0.32
CA ALA A 294 11.37 36.14 -0.98
C ALA A 294 12.77 36.34 -1.59
N ARG A 295 13.04 37.51 -2.18
CA ARG A 295 14.36 37.89 -2.71
C ARG A 295 15.42 38.00 -1.60
N ILE A 296 15.04 38.57 -0.46
CA ILE A 296 15.92 38.68 0.72
C ILE A 296 16.23 37.30 1.29
N LEU A 297 15.22 36.46 1.49
CA LEU A 297 15.37 35.10 2.00
C LEU A 297 16.22 34.26 1.04
N SER A 298 16.07 34.45 -0.28
CA SER A 298 16.94 33.82 -1.27
C SER A 298 18.40 34.18 -1.00
N GLY A 299 18.72 35.48 -0.90
CA GLY A 299 20.08 35.93 -0.62
C GLY A 299 20.64 35.40 0.71
N PHE A 300 19.81 35.32 1.75
CA PHE A 300 20.21 34.74 3.04
C PHE A 300 20.49 33.24 2.94
N ILE A 301 19.62 32.50 2.24
CA ILE A 301 19.78 31.07 1.98
C ILE A 301 21.04 30.84 1.16
N ASP A 302 21.26 31.58 0.08
CA ASP A 302 22.40 31.43 -0.82
C ASP A 302 23.72 31.67 -0.08
N GLN A 303 23.81 32.70 0.76
CA GLN A 303 24.99 32.99 1.59
C GLN A 303 25.31 31.90 2.61
N ARG A 304 24.28 31.16 3.08
CA ARG A 304 24.43 30.15 4.14
C ARG A 304 24.18 28.73 3.65
N ARG A 305 24.05 28.52 2.34
CA ARG A 305 23.62 27.25 1.74
C ARG A 305 24.46 26.06 2.20
N ALA A 306 25.78 26.25 2.30
CA ALA A 306 26.71 25.22 2.77
C ALA A 306 26.52 24.82 4.25
N LYS A 307 25.84 25.64 5.06
CA LYS A 307 25.62 25.43 6.50
C LYS A 307 24.15 25.14 6.85
N LEU A 308 23.24 25.30 5.89
CA LEU A 308 21.81 25.08 6.11
C LEU A 308 21.45 23.63 5.73
N PRO A 309 21.04 22.79 6.69
CA PRO A 309 20.65 21.42 6.39
C PRO A 309 19.39 21.42 5.52
N VAL A 310 19.49 20.84 4.32
CA VAL A 310 18.35 20.69 3.40
C VAL A 310 17.37 19.69 3.99
N GLU A 311 16.08 20.01 3.91
CA GLU A 311 15.00 19.14 4.36
C GLU A 311 14.74 18.07 3.28
N LEU A 312 15.29 16.87 3.49
CA LEU A 312 15.26 15.78 2.52
C LEU A 312 14.20 14.71 2.81
N SER A 313 13.33 14.87 3.81
CA SER A 313 12.42 13.79 4.21
C SER A 313 11.45 13.40 3.10
N HIS A 314 11.05 14.34 2.24
CA HIS A 314 10.15 14.05 1.11
C HIS A 314 10.87 13.26 0.01
N VAL A 315 12.13 13.61 -0.30
CA VAL A 315 12.96 12.91 -1.28
C VAL A 315 13.28 11.50 -0.76
N TYR A 316 13.69 11.39 0.51
CA TYR A 316 13.89 10.11 1.19
C TYR A 316 12.62 9.27 1.14
N ARG A 317 11.46 9.85 1.48
CA ARG A 317 10.20 9.11 1.50
C ARG A 317 9.78 8.64 0.12
N SER A 318 9.99 9.46 -0.90
CA SER A 318 9.71 9.09 -2.29
C SER A 318 10.64 7.98 -2.78
N ALA A 319 11.95 8.09 -2.51
CA ALA A 319 12.93 7.06 -2.85
C ALA A 319 12.62 5.74 -2.14
N ALA A 320 12.37 5.78 -0.83
CA ALA A 320 12.02 4.62 -0.02
C ALA A 320 10.74 3.95 -0.53
N SER A 321 9.68 4.73 -0.75
CA SER A 321 8.41 4.22 -1.29
C SER A 321 8.58 3.53 -2.65
N ARG A 322 9.39 4.09 -3.56
CA ARG A 322 9.70 3.46 -4.85
C ARG A 322 10.49 2.17 -4.68
N LEU A 323 11.57 2.20 -3.90
CA LEU A 323 12.45 1.05 -3.68
C LEU A 323 11.68 -0.11 -3.04
N TYR A 324 10.91 0.17 -1.99
CA TYR A 324 10.09 -0.83 -1.32
C TYR A 324 8.99 -1.38 -2.25
N SER A 325 8.36 -0.53 -3.08
CA SER A 325 7.41 -1.00 -4.10
C SER A 325 8.09 -1.90 -5.14
N SER A 326 9.32 -1.59 -5.54
CA SER A 326 10.11 -2.40 -6.48
C SER A 326 10.42 -3.79 -5.91
N HIS A 327 10.85 -3.88 -4.65
CA HIS A 327 11.03 -5.17 -3.96
C HIS A 327 9.71 -5.94 -3.80
N PHE A 328 8.63 -5.26 -3.40
CA PHE A 328 7.32 -5.90 -3.26
C PHE A 328 6.83 -6.48 -4.58
N ILE A 329 6.87 -5.70 -5.66
CA ILE A 329 6.46 -6.16 -7.00
C ILE A 329 7.27 -7.38 -7.42
N GLN A 330 8.60 -7.32 -7.27
CA GLN A 330 9.48 -8.43 -7.63
C GLN A 330 9.23 -9.70 -6.80
N SER A 331 8.69 -9.53 -5.58
CA SER A 331 8.41 -10.59 -4.63
C SER A 331 6.92 -10.93 -4.54
N SER A 332 6.07 -10.41 -5.44
CA SER A 332 4.62 -10.61 -5.34
C SER A 332 4.27 -12.08 -5.57
N GLY A 333 3.38 -12.63 -4.75
CA GLY A 333 2.78 -13.95 -4.96
C GLY A 333 1.61 -13.92 -5.95
N THR A 334 1.12 -12.73 -6.31
CA THR A 334 0.00 -12.52 -7.25
C THR A 334 0.52 -11.99 -8.58
N ILE A 335 -0.29 -12.14 -9.63
CA ILE A 335 0.02 -11.59 -10.96
C ILE A 335 -0.95 -10.43 -11.24
N PRO A 336 -0.45 -9.18 -11.33
CA PRO A 336 -1.29 -8.04 -11.65
C PRO A 336 -2.01 -8.21 -13.00
N PHE A 337 -3.28 -7.84 -13.02
CA PHE A 337 -4.17 -7.97 -14.16
C PHE A 337 -4.87 -6.64 -14.44
N PHE A 338 -4.88 -6.22 -15.69
CA PHE A 338 -5.44 -4.95 -16.12
C PHE A 338 -6.45 -5.20 -17.23
N VAL A 339 -7.62 -4.58 -17.12
CA VAL A 339 -8.65 -4.62 -18.16
C VAL A 339 -8.91 -3.22 -18.68
N SER A 340 -8.80 -3.02 -19.99
CA SER A 340 -9.20 -1.81 -20.67
C SER A 340 -10.47 -2.03 -21.48
N ARG A 341 -11.31 -1.01 -21.56
CA ARG A 341 -12.48 -1.00 -22.44
C ARG A 341 -12.04 -0.45 -23.79
N GLN A 342 -12.23 -1.22 -24.86
CA GLN A 342 -11.96 -0.74 -26.21
C GLN A 342 -12.94 0.37 -26.59
N LYS A 343 -12.59 1.18 -27.60
CA LYS A 343 -13.37 2.35 -28.04
C LYS A 343 -14.81 2.03 -28.48
N ASP A 344 -15.09 0.78 -28.84
CA ASP A 344 -16.44 0.30 -29.19
C ASP A 344 -17.33 0.03 -27.95
N GLY A 345 -16.76 0.09 -26.75
CA GLY A 345 -17.46 -0.07 -25.48
C GLY A 345 -17.89 -1.50 -25.15
N GLN A 346 -17.76 -2.45 -26.09
CA GLN A 346 -18.22 -3.84 -25.95
C GLN A 346 -17.09 -4.83 -25.82
N LYS A 347 -15.88 -4.51 -26.32
CA LYS A 347 -14.72 -5.38 -26.20
C LYS A 347 -13.81 -4.94 -25.06
N PHE A 348 -13.26 -5.93 -24.38
CA PHE A 348 -12.26 -5.73 -23.34
C PHE A 348 -10.89 -6.16 -23.85
N GLY A 349 -9.88 -5.31 -23.64
CA GLY A 349 -8.48 -5.68 -23.78
C GLY A 349 -7.92 -6.02 -22.41
N THR A 350 -6.98 -6.98 -22.34
CA THR A 350 -6.32 -7.34 -21.09
C THR A 350 -4.82 -7.27 -21.18
N LYS A 351 -4.19 -6.90 -20.07
CA LYS A 351 -2.75 -6.92 -19.89
C LYS A 351 -2.43 -7.59 -18.56
N VAL A 352 -1.32 -8.31 -18.53
CA VAL A 352 -0.86 -9.04 -17.36
C VAL A 352 0.55 -8.55 -17.02
N GLY A 353 0.80 -8.28 -15.74
CA GLY A 353 2.11 -7.87 -15.25
C GLY A 353 2.97 -9.09 -14.93
N ILE A 354 4.06 -9.30 -15.68
CA ILE A 354 5.06 -10.33 -15.41
C ILE A 354 6.32 -9.67 -14.87
N VAL A 355 6.92 -10.27 -13.85
CA VAL A 355 8.17 -9.82 -13.23
C VAL A 355 9.36 -10.65 -13.71
N GLN A 356 10.58 -10.12 -13.58
CA GLN A 356 11.79 -10.80 -14.08
C GLN A 356 12.10 -12.10 -13.32
N SER A 357 11.69 -12.21 -12.06
CA SER A 357 11.85 -13.41 -11.25
C SER A 357 10.49 -14.10 -11.17
N PRO A 358 10.19 -15.07 -12.07
CA PRO A 358 8.85 -15.62 -12.17
C PRO A 358 8.42 -16.27 -10.85
N SER A 359 7.21 -15.94 -10.41
CA SER A 359 6.54 -16.63 -9.31
C SER A 359 6.12 -18.04 -9.74
N TYR A 360 5.86 -18.91 -8.75
CA TYR A 360 5.26 -20.22 -8.98
C TYR A 360 3.97 -20.14 -9.81
N LEU A 361 3.16 -19.11 -9.59
CA LEU A 361 1.95 -18.85 -10.35
C LEU A 361 2.26 -18.45 -11.80
N SER A 362 3.26 -17.59 -12.04
CA SER A 362 3.63 -17.23 -13.43
C SER A 362 4.20 -18.42 -14.21
N GLN A 363 4.99 -19.27 -13.56
CA GLN A 363 5.50 -20.52 -14.16
C GLN A 363 4.38 -21.49 -14.55
N PHE A 364 3.26 -21.49 -13.82
CA PHE A 364 2.09 -22.24 -14.23
C PHE A 364 1.58 -21.78 -15.61
N PHE A 365 1.57 -20.46 -15.85
CA PHE A 365 1.15 -19.87 -17.13
C PHE A 365 2.18 -19.93 -18.26
N GLU A 366 3.41 -20.36 -17.99
CA GLU A 366 4.47 -20.54 -18.98
C GLU A 366 4.21 -21.80 -19.86
N VAL A 367 3.86 -21.61 -21.13
CA VAL A 367 3.50 -22.71 -22.06
C VAL A 367 4.66 -23.18 -22.93
N ALA A 368 5.71 -22.36 -23.06
CA ALA A 368 7.00 -22.69 -23.65
C ALA A 368 8.05 -21.75 -23.02
N ASP A 369 9.33 -21.96 -23.32
CA ASP A 369 10.44 -21.15 -22.79
C ASP A 369 10.18 -19.63 -22.93
N GLU A 370 10.02 -18.95 -21.79
CA GLU A 370 9.68 -17.52 -21.66
C GLU A 370 8.31 -17.11 -22.26
N GLU A 371 7.54 -18.04 -22.82
CA GLU A 371 6.25 -17.79 -23.44
C GLU A 371 5.10 -18.08 -22.47
N HIS A 372 4.32 -17.05 -22.13
CA HIS A 372 3.21 -17.16 -21.19
C HIS A 372 1.85 -17.05 -21.90
N ASP A 373 0.89 -17.87 -21.49
CA ASP A 373 -0.46 -17.90 -22.06
C ASP A 373 -1.53 -17.69 -20.98
N PHE A 374 -2.15 -16.52 -21.00
CA PHE A 374 -3.26 -16.15 -20.11
C PHE A 374 -4.63 -16.16 -20.82
N THR A 375 -4.70 -16.65 -22.06
CA THR A 375 -5.95 -16.61 -22.87
C THR A 375 -7.09 -17.36 -22.21
N VAL A 376 -6.79 -18.42 -21.44
CA VAL A 376 -7.77 -19.19 -20.66
C VAL A 376 -8.61 -18.32 -19.72
N LEU A 377 -8.05 -17.22 -19.20
CA LEU A 377 -8.78 -16.29 -18.32
C LEU A 377 -9.86 -15.52 -19.10
N MET A 378 -9.60 -15.24 -20.38
CA MET A 378 -10.54 -14.55 -21.27
C MET A 378 -11.62 -15.49 -21.79
N GLU A 379 -11.25 -16.73 -22.09
CA GLU A 379 -12.15 -17.73 -22.67
C GLU A 379 -13.13 -18.26 -21.63
N ALA A 380 -12.69 -18.43 -20.38
CA ALA A 380 -13.49 -19.05 -19.33
C ALA A 380 -14.30 -18.04 -18.49
N LEU A 381 -14.00 -16.74 -18.54
CA LEU A 381 -14.66 -15.74 -17.70
C LEU A 381 -15.56 -14.80 -18.52
N ASP A 382 -16.75 -14.54 -17.98
CA ASP A 382 -17.55 -13.39 -18.39
C ASP A 382 -17.00 -12.11 -17.75
N LEU A 383 -15.96 -11.56 -18.37
CA LEU A 383 -15.33 -10.32 -17.91
C LEU A 383 -16.31 -9.14 -17.89
N GLY A 384 -17.29 -9.11 -18.79
CA GLY A 384 -18.29 -8.04 -18.82
C GLY A 384 -19.12 -8.00 -17.54
N SER A 385 -19.63 -9.17 -17.12
CA SER A 385 -20.32 -9.32 -15.83
C SER A 385 -19.41 -9.00 -14.65
N LEU A 386 -18.18 -9.52 -14.65
CA LEU A 386 -17.21 -9.30 -13.58
C LEU A 386 -16.88 -7.82 -13.38
N ILE A 387 -16.62 -7.09 -14.48
CA ILE A 387 -16.33 -5.65 -14.45
C ILE A 387 -17.55 -4.85 -14.01
N THR A 388 -18.74 -5.20 -14.52
CA THR A 388 -20.00 -4.53 -14.11
C THR A 388 -20.23 -4.65 -12.61
N ARG A 389 -19.99 -5.83 -12.03
CA ARG A 389 -20.03 -6.03 -10.58
C ARG A 389 -18.97 -5.20 -9.87
N ALA A 390 -17.73 -5.16 -10.35
CA ALA A 390 -16.69 -4.35 -9.74
C ALA A 390 -17.01 -2.84 -9.79
N GLU A 391 -17.69 -2.37 -10.84
CA GLU A 391 -18.15 -0.98 -10.94
C GLU A 391 -19.28 -0.66 -9.92
N GLN A 392 -20.15 -1.64 -9.63
CA GLN A 392 -21.29 -1.50 -8.71
C GLN A 392 -20.92 -1.70 -7.24
N GLU A 393 -20.15 -2.75 -6.94
CA GLU A 393 -19.79 -3.22 -5.60
C GLU A 393 -18.41 -2.69 -5.15
N GLY A 394 -17.67 -2.02 -6.05
CA GLY A 394 -16.31 -1.52 -5.82
C GLY A 394 -15.22 -2.55 -6.11
N SER A 395 -15.53 -3.83 -5.93
CA SER A 395 -14.68 -4.97 -6.30
C SER A 395 -15.54 -6.16 -6.69
N ALA A 396 -14.98 -7.08 -7.47
CA ALA A 396 -15.60 -8.34 -7.82
C ALA A 396 -14.56 -9.42 -8.03
N GLU A 397 -15.02 -10.66 -8.01
CA GLU A 397 -14.15 -11.83 -8.10
C GLU A 397 -14.77 -12.93 -8.95
N ALA A 398 -13.90 -13.70 -9.61
CA ALA A 398 -14.23 -14.93 -10.29
C ALA A 398 -13.15 -15.98 -10.04
N SER A 399 -13.53 -17.25 -10.04
CA SER A 399 -12.61 -18.35 -9.77
C SER A 399 -12.62 -19.37 -10.90
N LEU A 400 -11.47 -19.98 -11.15
CA LEU A 400 -11.25 -20.96 -12.22
C LEU A 400 -10.45 -22.14 -11.69
N PHE A 401 -10.89 -23.35 -12.03
CA PHE A 401 -10.06 -24.54 -11.91
C PHE A 401 -9.31 -24.73 -13.22
N LEU A 402 -7.99 -24.69 -13.17
CA LEU A 402 -7.11 -24.78 -14.31
C LEU A 402 -6.31 -26.08 -14.25
N TYR A 403 -6.11 -26.68 -15.42
CA TYR A 403 -5.20 -27.80 -15.61
C TYR A 403 -4.24 -27.51 -16.77
N LYS A 404 -2.95 -27.74 -16.54
CA LYS A 404 -1.88 -27.60 -17.51
C LYS A 404 -1.55 -28.97 -18.11
N THR A 405 -1.55 -29.07 -19.43
CA THR A 405 -1.27 -30.34 -20.10
C THR A 405 -0.33 -30.16 -21.27
N ARG A 406 0.52 -31.16 -21.52
CA ARG A 406 1.47 -31.13 -22.62
C ARG A 406 0.76 -31.45 -23.93
N ILE A 407 1.00 -30.65 -24.97
CA ILE A 407 0.45 -30.90 -26.30
C ILE A 407 1.21 -32.10 -26.92
N PRO A 408 0.52 -33.19 -27.31
CA PRO A 408 1.15 -34.38 -27.87
C PRO A 408 2.06 -34.05 -29.06
N GLY A 409 3.27 -34.62 -29.07
CA GLY A 409 4.24 -34.41 -30.15
C GLY A 409 4.99 -33.07 -30.08
N THR A 410 4.79 -32.25 -29.04
CA THR A 410 5.49 -30.96 -28.88
C THR A 410 6.14 -30.82 -27.51
N GLN A 411 6.94 -29.76 -27.33
CA GLN A 411 7.45 -29.32 -26.02
C GLN A 411 6.54 -28.27 -25.36
N ARG A 412 5.40 -27.94 -25.98
CA ARG A 412 4.50 -26.89 -25.53
C ARG A 412 3.43 -27.44 -24.60
N PHE A 413 2.95 -26.59 -23.70
CA PHE A 413 1.80 -26.86 -22.86
C PHE A 413 0.57 -26.11 -23.36
N ARG A 414 -0.60 -26.55 -22.91
CA ARG A 414 -1.87 -25.86 -23.02
C ARG A 414 -2.49 -25.79 -21.64
N ILE A 415 -3.12 -24.67 -21.32
CA ILE A 415 -3.87 -24.48 -20.08
C ILE A 415 -5.34 -24.53 -20.41
N VAL A 416 -6.07 -25.34 -19.66
CA VAL A 416 -7.51 -25.56 -19.87
C VAL A 416 -8.22 -25.21 -18.59
N ALA A 417 -9.25 -24.36 -18.69
CA ALA A 417 -10.20 -24.18 -17.61
C ALA A 417 -11.16 -25.36 -17.60
N LEU A 418 -11.30 -25.99 -16.44
CA LEU A 418 -12.45 -26.81 -16.15
C LEU A 418 -13.60 -25.84 -15.97
N ASP A 419 -14.53 -25.83 -16.93
CA ASP A 419 -15.79 -25.12 -16.83
C ASP A 419 -16.45 -25.57 -15.52
N PRO A 420 -16.52 -24.72 -14.47
CA PRO A 420 -17.27 -25.10 -13.28
C PRO A 420 -18.73 -25.02 -13.73
N PRO A 421 -19.37 -26.14 -14.10
CA PRO A 421 -20.61 -25.99 -14.83
C PRO A 421 -21.61 -25.41 -13.85
N LYS A 422 -22.61 -24.76 -14.42
CA LYS A 422 -23.89 -24.42 -13.81
C LYS A 422 -24.64 -25.64 -13.20
N SER A 423 -23.97 -26.78 -12.99
CA SER A 423 -24.41 -27.98 -12.30
C SER A 423 -23.37 -28.42 -11.27
N ARG A 424 -23.84 -28.72 -10.05
CA ARG A 424 -23.10 -29.26 -8.89
C ARG A 424 -22.45 -30.63 -9.18
N ASN A 425 -21.53 -30.72 -10.14
CA ASN A 425 -20.95 -31.99 -10.53
C ASN A 425 -19.79 -32.36 -9.59
N ARG A 426 -20.15 -32.93 -8.43
CA ARG A 426 -19.24 -33.33 -7.35
C ARG A 426 -18.05 -34.18 -7.80
N HIS A 427 -18.17 -34.91 -8.91
CA HIS A 427 -17.10 -35.76 -9.42
C HIS A 427 -15.89 -34.97 -9.95
N LEU A 428 -16.10 -33.80 -10.57
CA LEU A 428 -15.01 -32.95 -11.04
C LEU A 428 -14.31 -32.26 -9.86
N GLU A 429 -15.08 -31.79 -8.86
CA GLU A 429 -14.51 -31.31 -7.60
C GLU A 429 -13.69 -32.41 -6.92
N THR A 430 -14.21 -33.63 -6.84
CA THR A 430 -13.50 -34.78 -6.24
C THR A 430 -12.22 -35.12 -7.01
N SER A 431 -12.26 -35.09 -8.35
CA SER A 431 -11.08 -35.32 -9.19
C SER A 431 -10.01 -34.23 -9.00
N PHE A 432 -10.45 -32.97 -8.88
CA PHE A 432 -9.56 -31.86 -8.56
C PHE A 432 -8.96 -32.00 -7.16
N VAL A 433 -9.76 -32.36 -6.16
CA VAL A 433 -9.31 -32.63 -4.79
C VAL A 433 -8.25 -33.73 -4.76
N ASN A 434 -8.47 -34.81 -5.50
CA ASN A 434 -7.49 -35.89 -5.63
C ASN A 434 -6.19 -35.46 -6.33
N SER A 435 -6.21 -34.31 -7.00
CA SER A 435 -5.09 -33.74 -7.76
C SER A 435 -4.45 -32.52 -7.09
N LEU A 436 -4.83 -32.15 -5.87
CA LEU A 436 -4.34 -30.94 -5.17
C LEU A 436 -2.82 -30.91 -4.96
N GLY A 437 -2.15 -32.06 -4.97
CA GLY A 437 -0.68 -32.16 -4.90
C GLY A 437 0.02 -32.09 -6.27
N ASN A 438 -0.73 -32.06 -7.37
CA ASN A 438 -0.16 -32.06 -8.71
C ASN A 438 0.18 -30.62 -9.15
N PRO A 439 1.45 -30.32 -9.50
CA PRO A 439 1.86 -28.99 -9.91
C PRO A 439 1.20 -28.51 -11.20
N ASP A 440 0.55 -29.38 -11.97
CA ASP A 440 -0.20 -29.03 -13.17
C ASP A 440 -1.67 -28.65 -12.91
N PHE A 441 -2.12 -28.66 -11.66
CA PHE A 441 -3.48 -28.22 -11.29
C PHE A 441 -3.44 -26.95 -10.44
N ARG A 442 -4.28 -25.98 -10.80
CA ARG A 442 -4.45 -24.76 -10.01
C ARG A 442 -5.91 -24.40 -9.85
N TYR A 443 -6.26 -23.94 -8.67
CA TYR A 443 -7.48 -23.16 -8.46
C TYR A 443 -7.04 -21.71 -8.33
N VAL A 444 -7.34 -20.92 -9.35
CA VAL A 444 -6.97 -19.50 -9.39
C VAL A 444 -8.20 -18.64 -9.20
N LYS A 445 -7.98 -17.47 -8.64
CA LYS A 445 -8.98 -16.45 -8.45
C LYS A 445 -8.54 -15.17 -9.11
N LEU A 446 -9.41 -14.61 -9.94
CA LEU A 446 -9.27 -13.27 -10.47
C LEU A 446 -10.04 -12.32 -9.57
N VAL A 447 -9.32 -11.42 -8.89
CA VAL A 447 -9.92 -10.34 -8.10
C VAL A 447 -9.74 -9.05 -8.87
N VAL A 448 -10.82 -8.32 -9.13
CA VAL A 448 -10.78 -7.04 -9.82
C VAL A 448 -11.48 -5.95 -9.02
N ALA A 449 -10.99 -4.74 -9.15
CA ALA A 449 -11.55 -3.54 -8.55
C ALA A 449 -11.65 -2.44 -9.59
N ARG A 450 -12.52 -1.47 -9.32
CA ARG A 450 -12.60 -0.25 -10.12
C ARG A 450 -11.24 0.47 -10.10
N PRO A 451 -10.71 0.90 -11.25
CA PRO A 451 -9.45 1.63 -11.28
C PRO A 451 -9.65 2.98 -10.59
N GLN A 452 -8.74 3.31 -9.69
CA GLN A 452 -8.60 4.66 -9.20
C GLN A 452 -7.65 5.40 -10.13
N LEU A 453 -8.15 6.47 -10.75
CA LEU A 453 -7.32 7.37 -11.52
C LEU A 453 -6.37 8.07 -10.55
N PRO A 454 -5.04 7.89 -10.70
CA PRO A 454 -4.09 8.61 -9.88
C PRO A 454 -4.26 10.12 -10.10
N PRO A 455 -3.97 10.96 -9.08
CA PRO A 455 -3.96 12.41 -9.22
C PRO A 455 -3.20 12.85 -10.46
N LYS A 456 -3.70 13.86 -11.18
CA LYS A 456 -3.08 14.36 -12.42
C LYS A 456 -1.58 14.62 -12.26
N ILE A 457 -1.15 15.13 -11.11
CA ILE A 457 0.27 15.39 -10.82
C ILE A 457 1.14 14.11 -10.85
N GLU A 458 0.61 12.96 -10.42
CA GLU A 458 1.31 11.68 -10.48
C GLU A 458 1.42 11.19 -11.93
N LEU A 459 0.35 11.34 -12.71
CA LEU A 459 0.36 11.04 -14.14
C LEU A 459 1.38 11.92 -14.86
N ASP A 460 1.34 13.22 -14.62
CA ASP A 460 2.28 14.18 -15.20
C ASP A 460 3.73 13.84 -14.81
N GLN A 461 3.99 13.50 -13.54
CA GLN A 461 5.32 13.06 -13.09
C GLN A 461 5.77 11.77 -13.78
N ALA A 462 4.90 10.78 -13.93
CA ALA A 462 5.21 9.53 -14.62
C ALA A 462 5.47 9.76 -16.12
N VAL A 463 4.65 10.58 -16.76
CA VAL A 463 4.76 10.96 -18.18
C VAL A 463 6.02 11.79 -18.43
N ASN A 464 6.37 12.72 -17.54
CA ASN A 464 7.58 13.53 -17.65
C ASN A 464 8.86 12.68 -17.61
N ARG A 465 8.84 11.50 -16.99
CA ARG A 465 9.99 10.57 -17.06
C ARG A 465 10.14 9.93 -18.43
N LEU A 466 9.10 9.95 -19.25
CA LEU A 466 9.08 9.46 -20.63
C LEU A 466 9.45 10.57 -21.63
N GLN A 467 10.11 11.65 -21.21
CA GLN A 467 10.50 12.77 -22.08
C GLN A 467 11.35 12.36 -23.28
N SER A 468 12.13 11.27 -23.18
CA SER A 468 12.90 10.72 -24.28
C SER A 468 12.08 9.82 -25.22
N ALA A 469 10.85 9.46 -24.85
CA ALA A 469 9.99 8.61 -25.66
C ALA A 469 9.24 9.42 -26.74
N PRO A 470 8.94 8.82 -27.91
CA PRO A 470 8.13 9.48 -28.93
C PRO A 470 6.76 9.91 -28.41
N LYS A 471 6.35 11.16 -28.70
CA LYS A 471 5.08 11.74 -28.22
C LYS A 471 3.87 10.85 -28.48
N ALA A 472 3.77 10.26 -29.67
CA ALA A 472 2.68 9.35 -30.03
C ALA A 472 2.59 8.11 -29.11
N LYS A 473 3.73 7.57 -28.65
CA LYS A 473 3.75 6.44 -27.70
C LYS A 473 3.28 6.87 -26.31
N VAL A 474 3.67 8.06 -25.89
CA VAL A 474 3.23 8.65 -24.61
C VAL A 474 1.72 8.92 -24.64
N GLU A 475 1.20 9.52 -25.71
CA GLU A 475 -0.23 9.77 -25.90
C GLU A 475 -1.02 8.45 -25.93
N HIS A 476 -0.51 7.43 -26.62
CA HIS A 476 -1.13 6.10 -26.63
C HIS A 476 -1.18 5.48 -25.23
N LEU A 477 -0.08 5.52 -24.48
CA LEU A 477 -0.03 5.02 -23.10
C LEU A 477 -1.02 5.74 -22.19
N ILE A 478 -1.12 7.07 -22.29
CA ILE A 478 -2.11 7.86 -21.54
C ILE A 478 -3.54 7.42 -21.90
N SER A 479 -3.82 7.18 -23.19
CA SER A 479 -5.11 6.66 -23.66
C SER A 479 -5.42 5.31 -23.02
N GLU A 480 -4.47 4.38 -23.03
CA GLU A 480 -4.65 3.05 -22.43
C GLU A 480 -4.94 3.11 -20.92
N PHE A 481 -4.24 3.98 -20.18
CA PHE A 481 -4.52 4.18 -18.75
C PHE A 481 -5.90 4.81 -18.50
N THR A 482 -6.31 5.73 -19.36
CA THR A 482 -7.63 6.40 -19.26
C THR A 482 -8.76 5.43 -19.61
N GLU A 483 -8.50 4.45 -20.47
CA GLU A 483 -9.44 3.41 -20.91
C GLU A 483 -9.49 2.20 -19.96
N LEU A 484 -8.74 2.20 -18.85
CA LEU A 484 -8.83 1.14 -17.84
C LEU A 484 -10.25 1.05 -17.27
N ALA A 485 -10.84 -0.13 -17.39
CA ALA A 485 -12.13 -0.48 -16.82
C ALA A 485 -12.00 -1.19 -15.47
N ALA A 486 -10.95 -1.99 -15.29
CA ALA A 486 -10.67 -2.72 -14.07
C ALA A 486 -9.17 -2.93 -13.86
N VAL A 487 -8.77 -3.01 -12.58
CA VAL A 487 -7.43 -3.41 -12.14
C VAL A 487 -7.57 -4.52 -11.12
N GLY A 488 -6.65 -5.47 -11.10
CA GLY A 488 -6.83 -6.65 -10.28
C GLY A 488 -5.57 -7.50 -10.16
N ASP A 489 -5.76 -8.67 -9.58
CA ASP A 489 -4.73 -9.65 -9.32
C ASP A 489 -5.26 -11.06 -9.63
N ILE A 490 -4.41 -11.88 -10.25
CA ILE A 490 -4.58 -13.34 -10.31
C ILE A 490 -3.91 -13.91 -9.07
N VAL A 491 -4.69 -14.63 -8.28
CA VAL A 491 -4.29 -15.19 -6.98
C VAL A 491 -4.42 -16.71 -7.05
N ASP A 492 -3.37 -17.43 -6.65
CA ASP A 492 -3.47 -18.87 -6.42
C ASP A 492 -4.22 -19.12 -5.10
N VAL A 493 -5.30 -19.90 -5.16
CA VAL A 493 -6.12 -20.28 -4.01
C VAL A 493 -6.23 -21.81 -3.89
N THR A 494 -5.32 -22.55 -4.54
CA THR A 494 -5.28 -24.03 -4.54
C THR A 494 -5.15 -24.59 -3.12
N GLY A 495 -4.19 -24.06 -2.34
CA GLY A 495 -3.97 -24.50 -0.96
C GLY A 495 -5.16 -24.25 -0.04
N GLN A 496 -5.81 -23.08 -0.16
CA GLN A 496 -7.03 -22.74 0.60
C GLN A 496 -8.18 -23.68 0.31
N TYR A 497 -8.42 -23.96 -0.97
CA TYR A 497 -9.47 -24.88 -1.35
C TYR A 497 -9.20 -26.29 -0.83
N GLY A 498 -7.94 -26.73 -0.86
CA GLY A 498 -7.54 -28.01 -0.28
C GLY A 498 -7.80 -28.12 1.23
N ALA A 499 -7.53 -27.05 1.99
CA ALA A 499 -7.75 -27.04 3.44
C ALA A 499 -9.24 -27.11 3.83
N LEU A 500 -10.15 -26.61 2.98
CA LEU A 500 -11.60 -26.60 3.24
C LEU A 500 -12.30 -27.94 2.93
N GLN A 501 -11.65 -28.82 2.17
CA GLN A 501 -12.27 -30.07 1.66
C GLN A 501 -12.42 -31.19 2.69
N PRO A 502 -11.47 -31.45 3.61
CA PRO A 502 -11.65 -32.43 4.69
C PRO A 502 -12.95 -32.19 5.47
N PHE A 503 -13.33 -30.93 5.68
CA PHE A 503 -14.55 -30.58 6.40
C PHE A 503 -15.83 -30.88 5.62
N ARG A 504 -15.85 -30.62 4.30
CA ARG A 504 -17.02 -30.97 3.45
C ARG A 504 -17.25 -32.48 3.33
N LEU A 505 -16.20 -33.28 3.52
CA LEU A 505 -16.25 -34.74 3.49
C LEU A 505 -16.58 -35.35 4.86
N LEU A 506 -16.24 -34.67 5.96
CA LEU A 506 -16.55 -35.10 7.33
C LEU A 506 -17.96 -34.70 7.80
N THR A 507 -18.57 -33.67 7.22
CA THR A 507 -19.97 -33.27 7.50
C THR A 507 -21.01 -33.94 6.59
N LYS A 508 -20.65 -35.05 5.95
CA LYS A 508 -21.55 -35.95 5.21
C LYS A 508 -21.40 -37.35 5.77
#